data_AF-A0A7G6TUG0-F1
#
_entry.id   AF-A0A7G6TUG0-F1
#
_cell.length_a   1.000
_cell.length_b   1.000
_cell.length_c   1.000
_cell.angle_alpha   90.00
_cell.angle_beta   90.00
_cell.angle_gamma   90.00
#
_symmetry.space_group_name_H-M   'P 1'
#
loop_
_entity.id
_entity.type
_entity.pdbx_description
1 polymer ?
#
loop_
_entity_poly.entity_id
_entity_poly.type
_entity_poly.pdbx_seq_one_letter_code
_entity_poly.pdbx_strand_id
1 'polypeptide(L)'
;MRKSKAKRLSEQADYQRAYRMQQKALRKPSRDDVARVALHLMIGEALKPNHDGELDEWCAALVSRLADQGFDRDAAHRRVDELIERYADGWAFQRKPHLDLPQGGLMRSQGHRFPPLLR
;
A
#
# COMPACT_ATOMS: atom_id res chain seq x y z
N MET A 1 -3.78 -37.05 -14.26
CA MET A 1 -2.95 -37.02 -13.03
C MET A 1 -3.11 -35.68 -12.32
N ARG A 2 -3.50 -35.67 -11.04
CA ARG A 2 -3.62 -34.43 -10.23
C ARG A 2 -2.20 -33.91 -9.95
N LYS A 3 -1.89 -32.65 -10.30
CA LYS A 3 -0.57 -32.06 -9.99
C LYS A 3 -0.30 -32.14 -8.49
N SER A 4 0.94 -32.47 -8.10
CA SER A 4 1.35 -32.50 -6.71
C SER A 4 1.18 -31.12 -6.07
N LYS A 5 0.90 -31.08 -4.76
CA LYS A 5 0.70 -29.84 -3.99
C LYS A 5 1.90 -28.88 -4.17
N ALA A 6 3.12 -29.42 -4.17
CA ALA A 6 4.35 -28.67 -4.39
C ALA A 6 4.41 -28.00 -5.77
N LYS A 7 4.03 -28.72 -6.83
CA LYS A 7 4.00 -28.17 -8.20
C LYS A 7 2.98 -27.04 -8.34
N ARG A 8 1.81 -27.18 -7.71
CA ARG A 8 0.78 -26.12 -7.68
C ARG A 8 1.24 -24.86 -6.93
N LEU A 9 1.90 -25.01 -5.78
CA LEU A 9 2.44 -23.87 -5.02
C LEU A 9 3.54 -23.12 -5.81
N SER A 10 4.43 -23.86 -6.48
CA SER A 10 5.45 -23.25 -7.33
C SER A 10 4.83 -22.44 -8.47
N GLU A 11 3.90 -23.04 -9.22
CA GLU A 11 3.21 -22.39 -10.35
C GLU A 11 2.44 -21.14 -9.88
N GLN A 12 1.82 -21.18 -8.70
CA GLN A 12 1.16 -20.01 -8.11
C GLN A 12 2.16 -18.91 -7.71
N ALA A 13 3.31 -19.29 -7.13
CA ALA A 13 4.35 -18.33 -6.78
C ALA A 13 4.93 -17.64 -8.02
N ASP A 14 5.21 -18.41 -9.09
CA ASP A 14 5.66 -17.89 -10.38
C ASP A 14 4.63 -16.94 -10.99
N TYR A 15 3.36 -17.34 -10.99
CA TYR A 15 2.27 -16.50 -11.48
C TYR A 15 2.17 -15.19 -10.70
N GLN A 16 2.20 -15.23 -9.37
CA GLN A 16 2.14 -14.03 -8.53
C GLN A 16 3.39 -13.14 -8.70
N ARG A 17 4.56 -13.72 -8.97
CA ARG A 17 5.77 -12.96 -9.30
C ARG A 17 5.60 -12.23 -10.64
N ALA A 18 5.19 -12.94 -11.68
CA ALA A 18 4.96 -12.35 -13.01
C ALA A 18 3.89 -11.26 -12.97
N TYR A 19 2.80 -11.50 -12.25
CA TYR A 19 1.73 -10.51 -12.02
C TYR A 19 2.27 -9.26 -11.32
N ARG A 20 3.03 -9.40 -10.22
CA ARG A 20 3.64 -8.26 -9.53
C ARG A 20 4.63 -7.48 -10.41
N MET A 21 5.41 -8.17 -11.25
CA MET A 21 6.30 -7.51 -12.20
C MET A 21 5.53 -6.72 -13.27
N GLN A 22 4.46 -7.30 -13.82
CA GLN A 22 3.60 -6.61 -14.77
C GLN A 22 2.94 -5.37 -14.16
N GLN A 23 2.41 -5.47 -12.94
CA GLN A 23 1.79 -4.34 -12.26
C GLN A 23 2.80 -3.22 -11.98
N LYS A 24 4.05 -3.56 -11.63
CA LYS A 24 5.15 -2.59 -11.51
C LYS A 24 5.49 -1.92 -12.84
N ALA A 25 5.58 -2.69 -13.93
CA ALA A 25 5.86 -2.17 -15.26
C ALA A 25 4.76 -1.22 -15.76
N LEU A 26 3.49 -1.55 -15.45
CA LEU A 26 2.34 -0.70 -15.74
C LEU A 26 2.20 0.49 -14.78
N ARG A 27 3.09 0.63 -13.78
CA ARG A 27 3.04 1.65 -12.71
C ARG A 27 1.67 1.76 -12.04
N LYS A 28 0.94 0.65 -11.96
CA LYS A 28 -0.39 0.63 -11.33
C LYS A 28 -0.23 0.76 -9.82
N PRO A 29 -0.92 1.71 -9.16
CA PRO A 29 -0.86 1.84 -7.72
C PRO A 29 -1.48 0.59 -7.07
N SER A 30 -0.79 0.04 -6.08
CA SER A 30 -1.37 -1.01 -5.23
C SER A 30 -2.35 -0.41 -4.22
N ARG A 31 -3.12 -1.28 -3.54
CA ARG A 31 -3.95 -0.84 -2.41
C ARG A 31 -3.14 -0.11 -1.35
N ASP A 32 -1.94 -0.60 -1.05
CA ASP A 32 -1.01 0.05 -0.10
C ASP A 32 -0.61 1.44 -0.61
N ASP A 33 -0.34 1.60 -1.90
CA ASP A 33 0.01 2.89 -2.49
C ASP A 33 -1.12 3.92 -2.37
N VAL A 34 -2.36 3.48 -2.56
CA VAL A 34 -3.53 4.36 -2.41
C VAL A 34 -3.77 4.70 -0.95
N ALA A 35 -3.76 3.71 -0.05
CA ALA A 35 -3.95 3.91 1.39
C ALA A 35 -2.89 4.86 1.96
N ARG A 36 -1.65 4.69 1.50
CA ARG A 36 -0.49 5.53 1.79
C ARG A 36 -0.73 7.01 1.45
N VAL A 37 -1.08 7.29 0.20
CA VAL A 37 -1.33 8.68 -0.26
C VAL A 37 -2.56 9.26 0.44
N ALA A 38 -3.63 8.48 0.58
CA ALA A 38 -4.84 8.92 1.26
C ALA A 38 -4.56 9.31 2.72
N LEU A 39 -3.79 8.51 3.47
CA LEU A 39 -3.43 8.79 4.86
C LEU A 39 -2.67 10.12 4.98
N HIS A 40 -1.70 10.35 4.10
CA HIS A 40 -0.93 11.59 4.11
C HIS A 40 -1.80 12.82 3.83
N LEU A 41 -2.70 12.74 2.85
CA LEU A 41 -3.62 13.84 2.55
C LEU A 41 -4.58 14.09 3.72
N MET A 42 -5.16 13.05 4.31
CA MET A 42 -6.07 13.21 5.45
C MET A 42 -5.39 13.88 6.64
N ILE A 43 -4.21 13.41 7.04
CA ILE A 43 -3.48 14.01 8.17
C ILE A 43 -3.03 15.44 7.82
N GLY A 44 -2.53 15.68 6.61
CA GLY A 44 -2.11 17.01 6.18
C GLY A 44 -3.24 18.03 6.11
N GLU A 45 -4.43 17.64 5.65
CA GLU A 45 -5.63 18.50 5.68
C GLU A 45 -6.10 18.76 7.10
N ALA A 46 -6.12 17.73 7.94
CA ALA A 46 -6.61 17.83 9.31
C ALA A 46 -5.68 18.61 10.25
N LEU A 47 -4.40 18.79 9.88
CA LEU A 47 -3.45 19.66 10.58
C LEU A 47 -3.56 21.15 10.17
N LYS A 48 -4.40 21.50 9.19
CA LYS A 48 -4.59 22.91 8.79
C LYS A 48 -5.38 23.69 9.86
N PRO A 49 -5.10 25.00 10.02
CA PRO A 49 -5.86 25.85 10.94
C PRO A 49 -7.36 25.85 10.58
N ASN A 50 -8.24 25.83 11.60
CA ASN A 50 -9.71 25.76 11.52
C ASN A 50 -10.35 24.37 11.34
N HIS A 51 -9.59 23.27 11.46
CA HIS A 51 -10.12 21.90 11.49
C HIS A 51 -10.08 21.26 12.89
N ASP A 52 -10.09 22.10 13.93
CA ASP A 52 -9.95 21.72 15.33
C ASP A 52 -11.18 20.91 15.79
N GLY A 53 -11.13 19.59 15.59
CA GLY A 53 -12.17 18.62 15.98
C GLY A 53 -12.41 17.51 14.96
N GLU A 54 -12.23 17.78 13.66
CA GLU A 54 -12.42 16.76 12.61
C GLU A 54 -11.33 15.68 12.65
N LEU A 55 -10.10 16.07 13.02
CA LEU A 55 -8.99 15.13 13.20
C LEU A 55 -9.28 14.13 14.33
N ASP A 56 -9.75 14.63 15.48
CA ASP A 56 -10.00 13.82 16.67
C ASP A 56 -11.14 12.82 16.43
N GLU A 57 -12.24 13.26 15.80
CA GLU A 57 -13.35 12.37 15.46
C GLU A 57 -12.92 11.29 14.46
N TRP A 58 -12.12 11.67 13.46
CA TRP A 58 -11.57 10.73 12.49
C TRP A 58 -10.62 9.71 13.14
N CYS A 59 -9.75 10.16 14.05
CA CYS A 59 -8.84 9.28 14.80
C CYS A 59 -9.62 8.31 15.69
N ALA A 60 -10.64 8.80 16.40
CA ALA A 60 -11.51 7.95 17.21
C ALA A 60 -12.23 6.89 16.38
N ALA A 61 -12.75 7.26 15.20
CA ALA A 61 -13.38 6.33 14.28
C ALA A 61 -12.38 5.27 13.75
N LEU A 62 -11.15 5.67 13.43
CA LEU A 62 -10.09 4.76 12.99
C LEU A 62 -9.72 3.75 14.08
N VAL A 63 -9.50 4.23 15.31
CA VAL A 63 -9.21 3.38 16.47
C VAL A 63 -10.36 2.41 16.74
N SER A 64 -11.61 2.87 16.66
CA SER A 64 -12.76 1.98 16.85
C SER A 64 -12.80 0.87 15.79
N ARG A 65 -12.59 1.19 14.51
CA ARG A 65 -12.58 0.21 13.43
C ARG A 65 -11.41 -0.79 13.54
N LEU A 66 -10.28 -0.37 14.11
CA LEU A 66 -9.18 -1.28 14.42
C LEU A 66 -9.54 -2.20 15.59
N ALA A 67 -10.15 -1.67 16.64
CA ALA A 67 -10.64 -2.48 17.76
C ALA A 67 -11.67 -3.51 17.31
N ASP A 68 -12.60 -3.15 16.41
CA ASP A 68 -13.60 -4.06 15.85
C ASP A 68 -12.98 -5.22 15.03
N GLN A 69 -11.76 -5.03 14.52
CA GLN A 69 -10.98 -6.10 13.85
C GLN A 69 -10.22 -6.99 14.85
N GLY A 70 -10.32 -6.71 16.15
CA GLY A 70 -9.65 -7.46 17.22
C GLY A 70 -8.28 -6.92 17.63
N PHE A 71 -7.90 -5.72 17.19
CA PHE A 71 -6.69 -5.06 17.70
C PHE A 71 -6.93 -4.46 19.09
N ASP A 72 -5.87 -4.39 19.90
CA ASP A 72 -5.93 -3.68 21.18
C ASP A 72 -6.19 -2.19 20.95
N ARG A 73 -7.18 -1.63 21.66
CA ARG A 73 -7.65 -0.26 21.47
C ARG A 73 -6.58 0.76 21.83
N ASP A 74 -5.89 0.57 22.95
CA ASP A 74 -4.88 1.52 23.42
C ASP A 74 -3.63 1.46 22.54
N ALA A 75 -3.25 0.27 22.08
CA ALA A 75 -2.19 0.11 21.09
C ALA A 75 -2.56 0.75 19.74
N ALA A 76 -3.82 0.63 19.31
CA ALA A 76 -4.30 1.31 18.10
C ALA A 76 -4.23 2.84 18.25
N HIS A 77 -4.66 3.38 19.39
CA HIS A 77 -4.60 4.82 19.68
C HIS A 77 -3.16 5.34 19.61
N ARG A 78 -2.25 4.75 20.40
CA ARG A 78 -0.82 5.11 20.38
C ARG A 78 -0.23 5.06 18.98
N ARG A 79 -0.61 4.03 18.20
CA ARG A 79 -0.09 3.87 16.85
C ARG A 79 -0.59 4.95 15.88
N VAL A 80 -1.83 5.41 16.04
CA VAL A 80 -2.38 6.52 15.27
C VAL A 80 -1.68 7.82 15.63
N ASP A 81 -1.51 8.11 16.93
CA ASP A 81 -0.80 9.30 17.42
C ASP A 81 0.64 9.37 16.88
N GLU A 82 1.39 8.28 17.02
CA GLU A 82 2.76 8.17 16.49
C GLU A 82 2.85 8.44 14.97
N LEU A 83 1.81 8.04 14.22
CA LEU A 83 1.78 8.29 12.78
C LEU A 83 1.56 9.78 12.52
N ILE A 84 0.61 10.41 13.21
CA ILE A 84 0.32 11.85 13.09
C ILE A 84 1.55 12.68 13.42
N GLU A 85 2.22 12.39 14.55
CA GLU A 85 3.46 13.08 14.94
C GLU A 85 4.53 13.00 13.85
N ARG A 86 4.78 11.81 13.30
CA ARG A 86 5.73 11.66 12.19
C ARG A 86 5.37 12.54 11.01
N TYR A 87 4.10 12.58 10.62
CA TYR A 87 3.67 13.43 9.51
C TYR A 87 3.79 14.91 9.82
N ALA A 88 3.49 15.34 11.05
CA ALA A 88 3.68 16.72 11.50
C ALA A 88 5.16 17.13 11.43
N ASP A 89 6.08 16.19 11.72
CA ASP A 89 7.53 16.38 11.60
C ASP A 89 8.05 16.37 10.15
N GLY A 90 7.16 16.38 9.15
CA GLY A 90 7.53 16.41 7.73
C GLY A 90 7.95 15.05 7.16
N TRP A 91 7.57 13.95 7.82
CA TRP A 91 7.83 12.60 7.32
C TRP A 91 7.13 12.37 5.97
N ALA A 92 7.93 12.03 4.96
CA ALA A 92 7.46 11.60 3.66
C ALA A 92 7.69 10.10 3.46
N PHE A 93 6.82 9.44 2.72
CA PHE A 93 7.00 8.03 2.40
C PHE A 93 8.32 7.78 1.65
N GLN A 94 8.98 6.67 1.97
CA GLN A 94 10.15 6.22 1.20
C GLN A 94 9.76 6.13 -0.28
N ARG A 95 10.44 6.95 -1.09
CA ARG A 95 10.29 6.96 -2.55
C ARG A 95 10.54 5.55 -3.08
N LYS A 96 9.64 5.08 -3.93
CA LYS A 96 9.81 3.81 -4.63
C LYS A 96 10.82 4.02 -5.76
N PRO A 97 12.04 3.45 -5.71
CA PRO A 97 13.10 3.76 -6.69
C PRO A 97 12.71 3.45 -8.14
N HIS A 98 11.82 2.48 -8.35
CA HIS A 98 11.29 2.14 -9.67
C HIS A 98 10.29 3.16 -10.23
N LEU A 99 9.82 4.11 -9.43
CA LEU A 99 9.03 5.23 -9.91
C LEU A 99 9.90 6.35 -10.47
N ASP A 100 11.19 6.39 -10.12
CA ASP A 100 12.15 7.43 -10.49
C ASP A 100 12.90 7.13 -11.80
N LEU A 101 12.84 5.89 -12.28
CA LEU A 101 13.43 5.49 -13.56
C LEU A 101 12.54 5.96 -14.72
N PRO A 102 13.11 6.64 -15.75
CA PRO A 102 12.37 7.01 -16.94
C PRO A 102 11.85 5.76 -17.66
N GLN A 103 10.65 5.86 -18.25
CA GLN A 103 9.90 4.74 -18.84
C GLN A 103 10.67 3.93 -19.91
N GLY A 104 11.82 4.44 -20.40
CA GLY A 104 12.65 3.81 -21.43
C GLY A 104 13.77 2.88 -20.96
N GLY A 105 14.07 2.79 -19.65
CA GLY A 105 15.26 2.06 -19.17
C GLY A 105 15.17 0.53 -19.11
N LEU A 106 13.97 -0.04 -19.21
CA LEU A 106 13.74 -1.50 -19.04
C LEU A 106 13.21 -2.20 -20.29
N MET A 107 13.11 -1.51 -21.42
CA MET A 107 12.66 -2.13 -22.69
C MET A 107 13.81 -2.76 -23.48
N ARG A 108 14.70 -3.50 -22.81
CA ARG A 108 15.60 -4.48 -23.44
C ARG A 108 15.86 -5.63 -22.46
N SER A 109 14.94 -6.59 -22.37
CA SER A 109 15.26 -8.00 -22.63
C SER A 109 14.03 -8.89 -22.42
N GLN A 110 13.87 -9.83 -23.36
CA GLN A 110 13.13 -11.09 -23.28
C GLN A 110 11.61 -11.07 -23.12
N GLY A 111 10.91 -11.23 -24.24
CA GLY A 111 10.26 -12.50 -24.62
C GLY A 111 9.27 -13.19 -23.67
N HIS A 112 8.94 -12.64 -22.50
CA HIS A 112 7.96 -13.24 -21.61
C HIS A 112 6.56 -12.79 -22.02
N ARG A 113 5.91 -13.65 -22.81
CA ARG A 113 4.47 -13.62 -23.05
C ARG A 113 3.77 -13.75 -21.69
N PHE A 114 3.32 -12.63 -21.12
CA PHE A 114 2.51 -12.64 -19.91
C PHE A 114 1.25 -13.49 -20.19
N PRO A 115 0.88 -14.44 -19.30
CA PRO A 115 -0.35 -15.19 -19.48
C PRO A 115 -1.55 -14.22 -19.50
N PRO A 116 -2.53 -14.43 -20.39
CA PRO A 116 -3.71 -13.58 -20.46
C PRO A 116 -4.45 -13.61 -19.12
N LEU A 117 -4.86 -12.44 -18.65
CA LEU A 117 -5.69 -12.28 -17.45
C LEU A 117 -7.08 -12.85 -17.80
N LEU A 118 -7.45 -13.99 -17.19
CA LEU A 118 -8.84 -14.44 -17.22
C LEU A 118 -9.67 -13.41 -16.43
N ARG A 119 -10.67 -12.85 -17.11
CA ARG A 119 -11.59 -11.83 -16.64
C ARG A 119 -12.65 -12.42 -15.72
#